data_AF-A0A1A2ARJ3-F1
#
_entry.id   AF-A0A1A2ARJ3-F1
#
_cell.length_a   1.000
_cell.length_b   1.000
_cell.length_c   1.000
_cell.angle_alpha   90.00
_cell.angle_beta   90.00
_cell.angle_gamma   90.00
#
_symmetry.space_group_name_H-M   'P 1'
#
loop_
_entity.id
_entity.type
_entity.pdbx_description
1 polymer ?
#
loop_
_entity_poly.entity_id
_entity_poly.type
_entity_poly.pdbx_seq_one_letter_code
_entity_poly.pdbx_strand_id
1 'polypeptide(L)'
;MHRWLIALSILLVAAANISAPRAWAGDAPIGHIGDTLRVDTGTYIADVTVSSVTPCDPPPGFGYTRSGVPIKSFPGSTPNRADVTVRAIRVPNPYIMATDFSFDGVTPFADAYKPRATDAPDALDNVLVNAPNGAVVRGGVYWDAYRDPVSTVVLLDKKTGYHLAQWNL
;
A
#
# COMPACT_ATOMS: atom_id res chain seq x y z
N MET A 1 9.96 -42.09 -37.42
CA MET A 1 9.73 -42.08 -35.96
C MET A 1 10.41 -40.90 -35.25
N HIS A 2 11.67 -40.58 -35.58
CA HIS A 2 12.41 -39.47 -34.95
C HIS A 2 11.79 -38.07 -35.16
N ARG A 3 11.26 -37.79 -36.36
CA ARG A 3 10.58 -36.52 -36.69
C ARG A 3 9.28 -36.28 -35.92
N TRP A 4 8.60 -37.35 -35.51
CA TRP A 4 7.36 -37.29 -34.73
C TRP A 4 7.64 -37.06 -33.24
N LEU A 5 8.73 -37.62 -32.72
CA LEU A 5 9.19 -37.39 -31.35
C LEU A 5 9.63 -35.94 -31.12
N ILE A 6 10.27 -35.30 -32.11
CA ILE A 6 10.65 -33.88 -32.03
C ILE A 6 9.40 -32.98 -32.01
N ALA A 7 8.41 -33.27 -32.86
CA ALA A 7 7.15 -32.52 -32.87
C ALA A 7 6.39 -32.64 -31.54
N LEU A 8 6.40 -33.84 -30.92
CA LEU A 8 5.76 -34.07 -29.62
C LEU A 8 6.49 -33.34 -28.49
N SER A 9 7.82 -33.24 -28.56
CA SER A 9 8.65 -32.57 -27.55
C SER A 9 8.47 -31.05 -27.56
N ILE A 10 8.32 -30.45 -28.75
CA ILE A 10 8.05 -29.00 -28.89
C ILE A 10 6.63 -28.65 -28.40
N LEU A 11 5.66 -29.56 -28.60
CA LEU A 11 4.29 -29.36 -28.11
C LEU A 11 4.21 -29.40 -26.57
N LEU A 12 4.99 -30.27 -25.91
CA LEU A 12 5.00 -30.34 -24.44
C LEU A 12 5.65 -29.12 -23.77
N VAL A 13 6.66 -28.50 -24.39
CA VAL A 13 7.31 -27.28 -23.85
C VAL A 13 6.42 -26.04 -24.03
N ALA A 14 5.59 -26.00 -25.07
CA ALA A 14 4.59 -24.94 -25.24
C ALA A 14 3.43 -25.05 -24.23
N ALA A 15 3.05 -26.27 -23.82
CA ALA A 15 1.97 -26.51 -22.86
C ALA A 15 2.36 -26.20 -21.40
N ALA A 16 3.66 -26.18 -21.07
CA ALA A 16 4.14 -25.82 -19.73
C ALA A 16 4.16 -24.31 -19.45
N ASN A 17 3.95 -23.47 -20.48
CA ASN A 17 3.88 -22.01 -20.36
C ASN A 17 2.43 -21.48 -20.40
N ILE A 18 1.44 -22.34 -20.18
CA ILE A 18 0.11 -21.87 -19.81
C ILE A 18 0.24 -21.40 -18.37
N SER A 19 0.67 -20.15 -18.18
CA SER A 19 0.39 -19.45 -16.93
C SER A 19 -1.11 -19.58 -16.74
N ALA A 20 -1.54 -20.32 -15.72
CA ALA A 20 -2.94 -20.36 -15.36
C ALA A 20 -3.45 -18.91 -15.35
N PRO A 21 -4.63 -18.62 -15.92
CA PRO A 21 -5.22 -17.31 -15.77
C PRO A 21 -5.22 -17.02 -14.27
N ARG A 22 -4.47 -15.99 -13.87
CA ARG A 22 -4.45 -15.54 -12.49
C ARG A 22 -5.90 -15.21 -12.19
N ALA A 23 -6.51 -15.88 -11.22
CA ALA A 23 -7.84 -15.52 -10.77
C ALA A 23 -7.76 -14.03 -10.35
N TRP A 24 -8.35 -13.16 -11.16
CA TRP A 24 -8.39 -11.74 -10.86
C TRP A 24 -9.51 -11.48 -9.86
N ALA A 25 -9.15 -10.70 -8.84
CA ALA A 25 -10.04 -9.92 -7.97
C ALA A 25 -11.11 -10.70 -7.20
N GLY A 26 -10.75 -11.18 -6.00
CA GLY A 26 -11.64 -10.82 -4.90
C GLY A 26 -11.57 -9.29 -4.79
N ASP A 27 -12.72 -8.60 -4.79
CA ASP A 27 -12.75 -7.15 -4.58
C ASP A 27 -11.85 -6.79 -3.39
N ALA A 28 -11.00 -5.78 -3.56
CA ALA A 28 -10.14 -5.29 -2.48
C ALA A 28 -11.03 -5.02 -1.26
N PRO A 29 -10.72 -5.56 -0.07
CA PRO A 29 -11.55 -5.38 1.09
C PRO A 29 -11.71 -3.90 1.41
N ILE A 30 -12.95 -3.49 1.70
CA ILE A 30 -13.30 -2.13 2.08
C ILE A 30 -13.92 -2.17 3.48
N GLY A 31 -13.38 -1.37 4.38
CA GLY A 31 -13.87 -1.20 5.74
C GLY A 31 -13.84 0.26 6.18
N HIS A 32 -13.91 0.47 7.49
CA HIS A 32 -13.77 1.78 8.12
C HIS A 32 -12.47 1.85 8.92
N ILE A 33 -12.00 3.05 9.23
CA ILE A 33 -10.88 3.26 10.15
C ILE A 33 -11.13 2.49 11.46
N GLY A 34 -10.12 1.76 11.90
CA GLY A 34 -10.17 0.83 13.03
C GLY A 34 -10.39 -0.63 12.63
N ASP A 35 -10.94 -0.90 11.44
CA ASP A 35 -11.12 -2.26 10.95
C ASP A 35 -9.78 -2.88 10.51
N THR A 36 -9.61 -4.15 10.84
CA THR A 36 -8.51 -4.97 10.34
C THR A 36 -8.94 -5.69 9.07
N LEU A 37 -8.29 -5.36 7.95
CA LEU A 37 -8.57 -5.94 6.64
C LEU A 37 -7.48 -6.92 6.21
N ARG A 38 -7.90 -8.04 5.63
CA ARG A 38 -7.01 -9.09 5.11
C ARG A 38 -6.56 -8.75 3.70
N VAL A 39 -5.29 -8.43 3.51
CA VAL A 39 -4.68 -8.20 2.19
C VAL A 39 -4.07 -9.51 1.72
N ASP A 40 -4.60 -10.11 0.65
CA ASP A 40 -4.05 -11.29 0.00
C ASP A 40 -3.74 -10.96 -1.48
N THR A 41 -2.46 -10.94 -1.82
CA THR A 41 -1.98 -10.63 -3.19
C THR A 41 -1.83 -11.89 -4.06
N GLY A 42 -2.14 -13.06 -3.50
CA GLY A 42 -1.77 -14.38 -4.01
C GLY A 42 -0.30 -14.74 -3.74
N THR A 43 0.58 -13.74 -3.60
CA THR A 43 2.02 -13.95 -3.31
C THR A 43 2.28 -13.88 -1.81
N TYR A 44 1.63 -12.95 -1.12
CA TYR A 44 1.76 -12.77 0.32
C TYR A 44 0.44 -12.32 0.94
N ILE A 45 0.37 -12.48 2.27
CA ILE A 45 -0.80 -12.17 3.08
C ILE A 45 -0.39 -11.33 4.29
N ALA A 46 -1.13 -10.26 4.53
CA ALA A 46 -1.03 -9.43 5.72
C ALA A 46 -2.41 -9.05 6.27
N ASP A 47 -2.52 -8.90 7.58
CA ASP A 47 -3.66 -8.22 8.20
C ASP A 47 -3.24 -6.77 8.45
N VAL A 48 -4.03 -5.81 7.98
CA VAL A 48 -3.70 -4.38 8.05
C VAL A 48 -4.82 -3.62 8.75
N THR A 49 -4.46 -2.74 9.66
CA THR A 49 -5.39 -1.85 10.36
C THR A 49 -4.90 -0.41 10.19
N VAL A 50 -5.76 0.47 9.69
CA VAL A 50 -5.54 1.92 9.77
C VAL A 50 -6.41 2.43 10.90
N SER A 51 -5.80 2.95 11.97
CA SER A 51 -6.48 3.23 13.24
C SER A 51 -6.86 4.69 13.44
N SER A 52 -6.21 5.61 12.73
CA SER A 52 -6.52 7.03 12.78
C SER A 52 -6.03 7.71 11.51
N VAL A 53 -6.62 8.88 11.20
CA VAL A 53 -6.05 9.87 10.29
C VAL A 53 -6.22 11.23 10.95
N THR A 54 -5.13 11.94 11.20
CA THR A 54 -5.16 13.23 11.90
C THR A 54 -4.19 14.23 11.29
N PRO A 55 -4.51 15.54 11.33
CA PRO A 55 -3.52 16.59 11.10
C PRO A 55 -2.33 16.46 12.06
N CYS A 56 -1.13 16.77 11.59
CA CYS A 56 0.09 16.72 12.38
C CYS A 56 1.08 17.80 11.95
N ASP A 57 2.03 18.13 12.83
CA ASP A 57 3.17 18.95 12.44
C ASP A 57 4.03 18.22 11.39
N PRO A 58 4.69 18.94 10.47
CA PRO A 58 5.59 18.32 9.51
C PRO A 58 6.68 17.50 10.20
N PRO A 59 6.80 16.19 9.92
CA PRO A 59 7.81 15.36 10.58
C PRO A 59 9.22 15.70 10.06
N PRO A 60 10.28 15.23 10.73
CA PRO A 60 11.66 15.39 10.26
C PRO A 60 11.84 14.88 8.83
N GLY A 61 12.65 15.57 8.02
CA GLY A 61 12.91 15.17 6.63
C GLY A 61 11.74 15.33 5.65
N PHE A 62 10.56 15.79 6.08
CA PHE A 62 9.38 15.93 5.21
C PHE A 62 9.54 16.98 4.10
N GLY A 63 10.58 17.82 4.19
CA GLY A 63 10.92 18.82 3.17
C GLY A 63 9.84 19.89 3.02
N TYR A 64 9.69 20.39 1.79
CA TYR A 64 8.75 21.46 1.48
C TYR A 64 7.29 21.00 1.60
N THR A 65 6.46 21.75 2.34
CA THR A 65 5.00 21.57 2.41
C THR A 65 4.29 22.58 1.52
N ARG A 66 3.20 22.17 0.86
CA ARG A 66 2.40 23.09 0.03
C ARG A 66 1.48 24.01 0.82
N SER A 67 1.36 23.78 2.13
CA SER A 67 0.62 24.65 3.06
C SER A 67 1.03 26.12 2.94
N GLY A 68 0.04 27.02 2.94
CA GLY A 68 0.25 28.47 2.91
C GLY A 68 0.56 29.06 1.54
N VAL A 69 0.57 28.25 0.47
CA VAL A 69 0.64 28.75 -0.92
C VAL A 69 -0.79 29.09 -1.38
N PRO A 70 -1.16 30.38 -1.55
CA PRO A 70 -2.57 30.78 -1.66
C PRO A 70 -3.32 30.20 -2.87
N ILE A 71 -2.60 29.79 -3.92
CA ILE A 71 -3.17 29.19 -5.14
C ILE A 71 -3.19 27.66 -5.07
N LYS A 72 -2.34 27.07 -4.22
CA LYS A 72 -2.06 25.63 -4.21
C LYS A 72 -2.46 24.93 -2.91
N SER A 73 -3.03 25.64 -1.94
CA SER A 73 -3.41 25.04 -0.65
C SER A 73 -4.61 25.72 -0.01
N PHE A 74 -5.29 24.96 0.83
CA PHE A 74 -6.36 25.43 1.69
C PHE A 74 -5.78 26.17 2.91
N PRO A 75 -6.43 27.22 3.43
CA PRO A 75 -5.97 27.90 4.63
C PRO A 75 -5.87 26.94 5.82
N GLY A 76 -4.71 26.91 6.49
CA GLY A 76 -4.49 26.07 7.68
C GLY A 76 -4.23 24.59 7.37
N SER A 77 -3.98 24.20 6.11
CA SER A 77 -3.55 22.85 5.78
C SER A 77 -2.28 22.48 6.56
N THR A 78 -2.24 21.26 7.06
CA THR A 78 -1.04 20.67 7.65
C THR A 78 -0.85 19.27 7.08
N PRO A 79 0.34 18.69 7.18
CA PRO A 79 0.51 17.28 6.86
C PRO A 79 -0.45 16.42 7.67
N ASN A 80 -0.98 15.37 7.06
CA ASN A 80 -1.78 14.38 7.77
C ASN A 80 -0.93 13.14 8.04
N ARG A 81 -1.18 12.52 9.20
CA ARG A 81 -0.60 11.23 9.60
C ARG A 81 -1.70 10.19 9.76
N ALA A 82 -1.47 8.99 9.25
CA ALA A 82 -2.26 7.81 9.57
C ALA A 82 -1.46 6.82 10.42
N ASP A 83 -2.07 6.32 11.49
CA ASP A 83 -1.52 5.23 12.29
C ASP A 83 -1.87 3.88 11.70
N VAL A 84 -0.87 3.14 11.24
CA VAL A 84 -1.02 1.84 10.58
C VAL A 84 -0.38 0.73 11.41
N THR A 85 -1.12 -0.34 11.61
CA THR A 85 -0.61 -1.62 12.13
C THR A 85 -0.64 -2.66 11.02
N VAL A 86 0.47 -3.36 10.82
CA VAL A 86 0.58 -4.44 9.84
C VAL A 86 1.03 -5.71 10.56
N ARG A 87 0.26 -6.78 10.39
CA ARG A 87 0.64 -8.12 10.81
C ARG A 87 0.99 -8.97 9.59
N ALA A 88 2.25 -9.40 9.52
CA ALA A 88 2.71 -10.33 8.50
C ALA A 88 2.16 -11.73 8.77
N ILE A 89 1.39 -12.28 7.83
CA ILE A 89 0.77 -13.60 7.99
C ILE A 89 1.54 -14.64 7.21
N ARG A 90 1.73 -14.37 5.91
CA ARG A 90 2.49 -15.21 5.00
C ARG A 90 3.24 -14.31 4.04
N VAL A 91 4.53 -14.09 4.26
CA VAL A 91 5.40 -13.29 3.40
C VAL A 91 6.56 -14.16 2.88
N PRO A 92 6.92 -14.04 1.58
CA PRO A 92 8.05 -14.78 0.99
C PRO A 92 9.41 -14.28 1.50
N ASN A 93 9.48 -13.03 1.94
CA ASN A 93 10.64 -12.44 2.59
C ASN A 93 10.19 -11.31 3.54
N PRO A 94 11.02 -10.90 4.51
CA PRO A 94 10.62 -9.91 5.52
C PRO A 94 10.39 -8.48 5.00
N TYR A 95 10.89 -8.13 3.81
CA TYR A 95 10.88 -6.75 3.32
C TYR A 95 9.84 -6.49 2.22
N ILE A 96 9.11 -7.52 1.78
CA ILE A 96 8.20 -7.43 0.62
C ILE A 96 7.14 -6.34 0.78
N MET A 97 6.60 -6.19 2.00
CA MET A 97 5.57 -5.19 2.28
C MET A 97 6.12 -3.77 2.22
N ALA A 98 7.39 -3.54 2.61
CA ALA A 98 8.03 -2.24 2.46
C ALA A 98 8.21 -1.84 0.99
N THR A 99 8.38 -2.81 0.10
CA THR A 99 8.55 -2.53 -1.34
C THR A 99 7.24 -2.39 -2.09
N ASP A 100 6.18 -3.03 -1.60
CA ASP A 100 4.92 -3.17 -2.33
C ASP A 100 3.80 -2.29 -1.76
N PHE A 101 3.79 -1.94 -0.47
CA PHE A 101 2.72 -1.13 0.09
C PHE A 101 2.90 0.36 -0.25
N SER A 102 1.81 0.99 -0.69
CA SER A 102 1.65 2.44 -0.78
C SER A 102 0.29 2.81 -0.21
N PHE A 103 0.27 3.61 0.85
CA PHE A 103 -0.96 4.09 1.46
C PHE A 103 -1.25 5.50 0.97
N ASP A 104 -2.26 5.64 0.12
CA ASP A 104 -2.70 6.91 -0.42
C ASP A 104 -3.83 7.49 0.44
N GLY A 105 -3.73 8.78 0.76
CA GLY A 105 -4.82 9.53 1.39
C GLY A 105 -5.70 10.14 0.31
N VAL A 106 -6.94 9.69 0.17
CA VAL A 106 -7.88 10.14 -0.86
C VAL A 106 -8.88 11.12 -0.27
N THR A 107 -9.17 12.20 -0.99
CA THR A 107 -10.14 13.23 -0.61
C THR A 107 -11.56 12.84 -1.05
N PRO A 108 -12.62 13.51 -0.52
CA PRO A 108 -14.00 13.28 -0.97
C PRO A 108 -14.23 13.48 -2.47
N PHE A 109 -13.33 14.20 -3.13
CA PHE A 109 -13.40 14.54 -4.56
C PHE A 109 -12.45 13.70 -5.42
N ALA A 110 -11.95 12.58 -4.88
CA ALA A 110 -11.08 11.62 -5.55
C ALA A 110 -9.68 12.13 -5.94
N ASP A 111 -9.21 13.22 -5.31
CA ASP A 111 -7.78 13.55 -5.36
C ASP A 111 -7.02 12.63 -4.40
N ALA A 112 -5.87 12.12 -4.82
CA ALA A 112 -5.03 11.24 -4.01
C ALA A 112 -3.71 11.89 -3.62
N TYR A 113 -3.45 11.96 -2.32
CA TYR A 113 -2.14 12.30 -1.78
C TYR A 113 -1.28 11.05 -1.68
N LYS A 114 -0.14 11.06 -2.37
CA LYS A 114 0.87 10.00 -2.28
C LYS A 114 1.60 10.08 -0.93
N PRO A 115 1.91 8.93 -0.31
CA PRO A 115 2.67 8.92 0.93
C PRO A 115 4.05 9.54 0.67
N ARG A 116 4.51 10.35 1.62
CA ARG A 116 5.79 11.05 1.53
C ARG A 116 6.79 10.43 2.48
N ALA A 117 8.01 10.27 1.97
CA ALA A 117 9.15 9.88 2.78
C ALA A 117 9.42 10.93 3.88
N THR A 118 9.87 10.45 5.03
CA THR A 118 10.21 11.24 6.20
C THR A 118 11.28 10.51 7.00
N ASP A 119 12.06 11.29 7.75
CA ASP A 119 13.05 10.78 8.70
C ASP A 119 12.42 10.52 10.09
N ALA A 120 11.09 10.54 10.20
CA ALA A 120 10.41 10.15 11.43
C ALA A 120 10.81 8.71 11.82
N PRO A 121 11.18 8.46 13.10
CA PRO A 121 11.63 7.14 13.53
C PRO A 121 10.52 6.08 13.43
N ASP A 122 9.26 6.51 13.46
CA ASP A 122 8.07 5.65 13.35
C ASP A 122 7.50 5.60 11.93
N ALA A 123 8.17 6.16 10.92
CA ALA A 123 7.69 6.10 9.54
C ALA A 123 7.47 4.64 9.12
N LEU A 124 6.30 4.34 8.54
CA LEU A 124 5.90 2.98 8.24
C LEU A 124 6.91 2.27 7.31
N ASP A 125 7.44 3.00 6.33
CA ASP A 125 8.48 2.52 5.41
C ASP A 125 9.75 2.06 6.15
N ASN A 126 10.12 2.72 7.25
CA ASN A 126 11.30 2.37 8.05
C ASN A 126 11.08 1.11 8.87
N VAL A 127 9.88 0.91 9.43
CA VAL A 127 9.59 -0.24 10.29
C VAL A 127 9.21 -1.49 9.50
N LEU A 128 8.72 -1.36 8.26
CA LEU A 128 8.36 -2.49 7.40
C LEU A 128 9.57 -3.19 6.74
N VAL A 129 10.77 -2.60 6.78
CA VAL A 129 11.95 -3.16 6.08
C VAL A 129 12.37 -4.55 6.56
N ASN A 130 11.87 -4.99 7.72
CA ASN A 130 12.14 -6.31 8.28
C ASN A 130 10.96 -6.85 9.10
N ALA A 131 9.86 -7.18 8.42
CA ALA A 131 8.66 -7.78 9.01
C ALA A 131 8.52 -9.27 8.59
N PRO A 132 9.18 -10.22 9.27
CA PRO A 132 9.05 -11.65 8.98
C PRO A 132 7.66 -12.20 9.33
N ASN A 133 7.38 -13.45 8.92
CA ASN A 133 6.11 -14.13 9.24
C ASN A 133 5.79 -14.09 10.75
N GLY A 134 4.57 -13.68 11.07
CA GLY A 134 4.10 -13.52 12.46
C GLY A 134 4.44 -12.16 13.09
N ALA A 135 5.29 -11.34 12.47
CA ALA A 135 5.63 -10.02 12.99
C ALA A 135 4.41 -9.08 12.97
N VAL A 136 4.36 -8.19 13.96
CA VAL A 136 3.43 -7.07 14.01
C VAL A 136 4.26 -5.79 14.07
N VAL A 137 4.11 -4.94 13.08
CA VAL A 137 4.78 -3.63 13.02
C VAL A 137 3.74 -2.52 13.07
N ARG A 138 4.14 -1.36 13.58
CA ARG A 138 3.30 -0.18 13.73
C ARG A 138 4.08 1.05 13.31
N GLY A 139 3.45 1.94 12.58
CA GLY A 139 4.09 3.16 12.12
C GLY A 139 3.13 4.16 11.52
N GLY A 140 3.67 5.33 11.21
CA GLY A 140 2.97 6.44 10.59
C GLY A 140 3.15 6.49 9.07
N VAL A 141 2.05 6.74 8.35
CA VAL A 141 2.08 7.19 6.95
C VAL A 141 1.77 8.67 6.92
N TYR A 142 2.53 9.44 6.15
CA TYR A 142 2.45 10.89 6.14
C TYR A 142 2.13 11.43 4.74
N TRP A 143 1.25 12.41 4.65
CA TRP A 143 0.85 13.07 3.40
C TRP A 143 0.89 14.58 3.52
N ASP A 144 1.23 15.28 2.44
CA ASP A 144 1.03 16.72 2.34
C ASP A 144 -0.43 16.97 1.95
N ALA A 145 -1.33 16.97 2.93
CA ALA A 145 -2.78 17.11 2.74
C ALA A 145 -3.17 18.59 2.56
N TYR A 146 -2.80 19.13 1.40
CA TYR A 146 -2.85 20.58 1.17
C TYR A 146 -4.17 21.11 0.60
N ARG A 147 -5.05 20.28 0.04
CA ARG A 147 -6.24 20.73 -0.71
C ARG A 147 -7.53 20.53 0.08
N ASP A 148 -7.83 19.28 0.38
CA ASP A 148 -8.97 18.83 1.15
C ASP A 148 -8.52 17.77 2.18
N PRO A 149 -9.26 17.60 3.28
CA PRO A 149 -9.01 16.51 4.21
C PRO A 149 -9.05 15.15 3.52
N VAL A 150 -8.22 14.23 3.99
CA VAL A 150 -8.34 12.81 3.66
C VAL A 150 -9.71 12.33 4.17
N SER A 151 -10.47 11.63 3.36
CA SER A 151 -11.72 10.94 3.72
C SER A 151 -11.62 9.43 3.62
N THR A 152 -10.57 8.94 2.96
CA THR A 152 -10.37 7.52 2.71
C THR A 152 -8.88 7.23 2.64
N VAL A 153 -8.43 6.13 3.25
CA VAL A 153 -7.08 5.60 3.05
C VAL A 153 -7.17 4.39 2.13
N VAL A 154 -6.38 4.40 1.06
CA VAL A 154 -6.34 3.34 0.07
C VAL A 154 -4.95 2.72 0.08
N LEU A 155 -4.86 1.42 0.36
CA LEU A 155 -3.65 0.66 0.18
C LEU A 155 -3.57 0.17 -1.26
N LEU A 156 -2.49 0.54 -1.93
CA LEU A 156 -2.18 0.17 -3.29
C LEU A 156 -0.92 -0.69 -3.32
N ASP A 157 -0.84 -1.56 -4.32
CA ASP A 157 0.44 -2.11 -4.75
C ASP A 157 1.24 -1.01 -5.46
N LYS A 158 2.38 -0.64 -4.89
CA LYS A 158 3.23 0.47 -5.33
C LYS A 158 3.76 0.30 -6.75
N LYS A 159 3.94 -0.94 -7.22
CA LYS A 159 4.52 -1.25 -8.53
C LYS A 159 3.48 -1.22 -9.63
N THR A 160 2.29 -1.74 -9.34
CA THR A 160 1.21 -1.94 -10.33
C THR A 160 0.09 -0.90 -10.22
N GLY A 161 -0.01 -0.21 -9.08
CA GLY A 161 -1.14 0.65 -8.73
C GLY A 161 -2.42 -0.12 -8.38
N TYR A 162 -2.35 -1.45 -8.24
CA TYR A 162 -3.53 -2.27 -7.97
C TYR A 162 -4.09 -1.97 -6.57
N HIS A 163 -5.42 -1.90 -6.46
CA HIS A 163 -6.09 -1.65 -5.20
C HIS A 163 -6.05 -2.90 -4.31
N LEU A 164 -5.44 -2.79 -3.13
CA LEU A 164 -5.25 -3.89 -2.19
C LEU A 164 -6.22 -3.88 -1.01
N ALA A 165 -6.59 -2.69 -0.49
CA ALA A 165 -7.59 -2.52 0.56
C ALA A 165 -7.96 -1.03 0.74
N GLN A 166 -9.10 -0.76 1.37
CA GLN A 166 -9.59 0.60 1.64
C GLN A 166 -10.19 0.75 3.04
N TRP A 167 -9.91 1.88 3.69
CA TRP A 167 -10.52 2.31 4.95
C TRP A 167 -11.19 3.67 4.78
N ASN A 168 -12.50 3.72 4.97
CA ASN A 168 -13.28 4.96 5.01
C ASN A 168 -13.19 5.58 6.40
N LEU A 169 -12.99 6.90 6.47
CA LEU A 169 -12.95 7.64 7.74
C LEU A 169 -14.36 7.86 8.31
#